data_AF-A0A8S9IA89-F1
#
_entry.id   AF-A0A8S9IA89-F1
#
_cell.length_a   1.000
_cell.length_b   1.000
_cell.length_c   1.000
_cell.angle_alpha   90.00
_cell.angle_beta   90.00
_cell.angle_gamma   90.00
#
_symmetry.space_group_name_H-M   'P 1'
#
loop_
_entity.id
_entity.type
_entity.pdbx_description
1 polymer ?
#
loop_
_entity_poly.entity_id
_entity_poly.type
_entity_poly.pdbx_seq_one_letter_code
_entity_poly.pdbx_strand_id
1 'polypeptide(L)'
;MSHFMYIVLMLMLLWNHFRGNTAHYLLHGCHHKHPMDHLRLVFPPAATAVLCFPFWNLVKLFTTPSVTPALFGGGMLGYVMYDITHYYLHHAHPTRAVTKNLKKYHLSHHFRIQDKGFGITSSLWDIVFGTLPTTKAPKTEQ
;
A
#
# COMPACT_ATOMS: atom_id res chain seq x y z
N MET A 1 -6.61 1.05 3.78
CA MET A 1 -5.69 2.14 3.39
C MET A 1 -4.89 1.84 2.12
N SER A 2 -4.55 0.58 1.79
CA SER A 2 -3.73 0.26 0.60
C SER A 2 -4.34 0.68 -0.74
N HIS A 3 -5.65 0.51 -0.91
CA HIS A 3 -6.39 0.95 -2.10
C HIS A 3 -6.41 2.48 -2.29
N PHE A 4 -6.43 3.25 -1.20
CA PHE A 4 -6.46 4.71 -1.27
C PHE A 4 -5.13 5.25 -1.80
N MET A 5 -4.02 4.65 -1.39
CA MET A 5 -2.70 5.00 -1.91
C MET A 5 -2.57 4.61 -3.39
N TYR A 6 -3.11 3.46 -3.80
CA TYR A 6 -3.09 3.01 -5.20
C TYR A 6 -4.01 3.83 -6.11
N ILE A 7 -5.20 4.26 -5.66
CA ILE A 7 -6.08 5.16 -6.42
C ILE A 7 -5.39 6.51 -6.63
N VAL A 8 -4.75 7.06 -5.60
CA VAL A 8 -3.95 8.29 -5.71
C VAL A 8 -2.77 8.11 -6.68
N LEU A 9 -2.12 6.94 -6.65
CA LEU A 9 -1.02 6.59 -7.55
C LEU A 9 -1.47 6.43 -9.02
N MET A 10 -2.60 5.77 -9.25
CA MET A 10 -3.23 5.59 -10.57
C MET A 10 -3.69 6.93 -11.15
N LEU A 11 -4.22 7.83 -10.31
CA LEU A 11 -4.53 9.20 -10.71
C LEU A 11 -3.28 9.98 -11.13
N MET A 12 -2.12 9.73 -10.51
CA MET A 12 -0.84 10.32 -10.93
C MET A 12 -0.30 9.72 -12.23
N LEU A 13 -0.60 8.45 -12.53
CA LEU A 13 -0.24 7.76 -13.78
C LEU A 13 -1.08 8.22 -14.97
N LEU A 14 -2.33 8.66 -14.77
CA LEU A 14 -3.16 9.27 -15.82
C LEU A 14 -2.56 10.59 -16.34
N TRP A 15 -1.65 11.20 -15.59
CA TRP A 15 -0.94 12.40 -15.98
C TRP A 15 0.47 12.02 -16.47
N ASN A 16 0.60 11.66 -17.74
CA ASN A 16 1.85 11.32 -18.45
C ASN A 16 2.83 12.51 -18.52
N HIS A 17 3.31 12.96 -17.37
CA HIS A 17 4.21 14.10 -17.20
C HIS A 17 5.32 13.67 -16.25
N PHE A 18 6.53 14.18 -16.51
CA PHE A 18 7.73 13.85 -15.75
C PHE A 18 7.51 13.85 -14.23
N ARG A 19 6.88 14.91 -13.70
CA ARG A 19 6.61 15.05 -12.25
C ARG A 19 5.70 13.96 -11.69
N GLY A 20 4.67 13.54 -12.43
CA GLY A 20 3.75 12.46 -12.02
C GLY A 20 4.47 11.12 -11.97
N ASN A 21 5.27 10.82 -12.99
CA ASN A 21 6.09 9.62 -13.04
C ASN A 21 7.15 9.58 -11.93
N THR A 22 7.80 10.72 -11.63
CA THR A 22 8.74 10.83 -10.51
C THR A 22 8.03 10.58 -9.18
N ALA A 23 6.87 11.20 -8.95
CA ALA A 23 6.11 11.00 -7.72
C ALA A 23 5.70 9.53 -7.55
N HIS A 24 5.16 8.90 -8.60
CA HIS A 24 4.83 7.48 -8.61
C HIS A 24 6.06 6.61 -8.27
N TYR A 25 7.20 6.87 -8.91
CA TYR A 25 8.43 6.14 -8.64
C TYR A 25 8.84 6.26 -7.17
N LEU A 26 8.83 7.46 -6.60
CA LEU A 26 9.23 7.68 -5.21
C LEU A 26 8.25 7.08 -4.19
N LEU A 27 6.95 7.13 -4.46
CA LEU A 27 5.92 6.63 -3.56
C LEU A 27 5.83 5.10 -3.54
N HIS A 28 6.07 4.46 -4.68
CA HIS A 28 5.88 3.00 -4.78
C HIS A 28 6.69 2.32 -5.90
N GLY A 29 6.92 2.98 -7.04
CA GLY A 29 7.59 2.35 -8.19
C GLY A 29 9.02 1.90 -7.88
N CYS A 30 9.73 2.59 -6.99
CA CYS A 30 11.06 2.23 -6.50
C CYS A 30 11.03 0.88 -5.78
N HIS A 31 10.01 0.65 -4.94
CA HIS A 31 9.80 -0.62 -4.27
C HIS A 31 9.48 -1.74 -5.26
N HIS A 32 8.60 -1.49 -6.25
CA HIS A 32 8.33 -2.48 -7.31
C HIS A 32 9.56 -2.85 -8.13
N LYS A 33 10.45 -1.89 -8.38
CA LYS A 33 11.70 -2.10 -9.12
C LYS A 33 12.75 -2.85 -8.28
N HIS A 34 12.75 -2.65 -6.97
CA HIS A 34 13.71 -3.24 -6.03
C HIS A 34 13.00 -3.88 -4.84
N PRO A 35 12.19 -4.95 -5.04
CA PRO A 35 11.26 -5.46 -4.03
C PRO A 35 11.93 -6.15 -2.83
N MET A 36 13.23 -6.47 -2.94
CA MET A 36 14.01 -7.09 -1.86
C MET A 36 15.03 -6.13 -1.23
N ASP A 37 15.01 -4.84 -1.59
CA ASP A 37 15.84 -3.82 -0.95
C ASP A 37 15.16 -3.34 0.35
N HIS A 38 15.76 -3.71 1.49
CA HIS A 38 15.28 -3.39 2.83
C HIS A 38 15.13 -1.88 3.09
N LEU A 39 15.90 -1.04 2.41
CA LEU A 39 15.91 0.41 2.62
C LEU A 39 14.87 1.15 1.76
N ARG A 40 14.19 0.45 0.84
CA ARG A 40 13.29 1.05 -0.16
C ARG A 40 11.88 0.48 -0.11
N LEU A 41 11.49 -0.12 1.01
CA LEU A 41 10.18 -0.74 1.19
C LEU A 41 9.19 0.13 1.95
N VAL A 42 9.57 0.56 3.16
CA VAL A 42 8.69 1.35 4.04
C VAL A 42 8.72 2.82 3.66
N PHE A 43 7.63 3.53 3.92
CA PHE A 43 7.58 4.94 3.60
C PHE A 43 8.49 5.74 4.57
N PRO A 44 9.31 6.70 4.10
CA PRO A 44 10.25 7.41 4.96
C PRO A 44 9.54 8.16 6.11
N PRO A 45 9.94 7.96 7.38
CA PRO A 45 9.26 8.59 8.52
C PRO A 45 9.18 10.13 8.44
N ALA A 46 10.22 10.77 7.91
CA ALA A 46 10.22 12.22 7.70
C ALA A 46 9.15 12.66 6.69
N ALA A 47 8.96 11.90 5.59
CA ALA A 47 7.90 12.17 4.63
C ALA A 47 6.51 11.90 5.23
N THR A 48 6.36 10.82 6.01
CA THR A 48 5.12 10.55 6.76
C THR A 48 4.78 11.71 7.70
N ALA A 49 5.74 12.24 8.44
CA ALA A 49 5.53 13.35 9.38
C ALA A 49 5.02 14.61 8.66
N VAL A 50 5.53 14.91 7.46
CA VAL A 50 5.01 16.01 6.63
C VAL A 50 3.55 15.77 6.24
N LEU A 51 3.19 14.54 5.84
CA LEU A 51 1.81 14.17 5.48
C LEU A 51 0.87 14.12 6.70
N CYS A 52 1.38 13.96 7.91
CA CYS A 52 0.59 13.98 9.14
C CYS A 52 -0.09 15.33 9.37
N PHE A 53 0.56 16.45 9.00
CA PHE A 53 0.01 17.78 9.22
C PHE A 53 -1.31 18.04 8.46
N PRO A 54 -1.40 17.87 7.13
CA PRO A 54 -2.66 18.01 6.43
C PRO A 54 -3.69 16.94 6.86
N PHE A 55 -3.25 15.71 7.18
CA PHE A 55 -4.16 14.67 7.65
C PHE A 55 -4.79 15.00 9.02
N TRP A 56 -4.01 15.52 9.97
CA TRP A 56 -4.52 16.01 11.25
C TRP A 56 -5.57 17.11 11.05
N ASN A 57 -5.28 18.07 10.18
CA ASN A 57 -6.21 19.15 9.89
C ASN A 57 -7.49 18.63 9.21
N LEU A 58 -7.38 17.66 8.30
CA LEU A 58 -8.54 17.02 7.68
C LEU A 58 -9.43 16.32 8.71
N VAL A 59 -8.85 15.56 9.64
CA VAL A 59 -9.63 14.86 10.70
C VAL A 59 -10.37 15.88 11.57
N LYS A 60 -9.73 17.01 11.92
CA LYS A 60 -10.38 18.10 12.69
C LYS A 60 -11.60 18.69 11.99
N LEU A 61 -11.68 18.69 10.66
CA LEU A 61 -12.83 19.25 9.95
C LEU A 61 -14.13 18.47 10.17
N PHE A 62 -14.02 17.18 10.51
CA PHE A 62 -15.16 16.28 10.64
C PHE A 62 -15.41 15.81 12.08
N THR A 63 -14.60 16.26 13.04
CA THR A 63 -14.57 15.66 14.39
C THR A 63 -14.39 16.72 15.46
N THR A 64 -14.78 16.39 16.70
CA THR A 64 -14.60 17.29 17.84
C THR A 64 -13.15 17.25 18.34
N PRO A 65 -12.68 18.27 19.08
CA PRO A 65 -11.34 18.27 19.69
C PRO A 65 -11.08 17.08 20.61
N SER A 66 -12.11 16.51 21.24
CA SER A 66 -11.98 15.33 22.10
C SER A 66 -11.84 14.02 21.30
N VAL A 67 -12.41 13.94 20.10
CA VAL A 67 -12.39 12.74 19.25
C VAL A 67 -11.21 12.73 18.27
N THR A 68 -10.75 13.92 17.84
CA THR A 68 -9.64 14.08 16.88
C THR A 68 -8.41 13.23 17.26
N PRO A 69 -7.88 13.27 18.51
CA PRO A 69 -6.67 12.54 18.85
C PRO A 69 -6.85 11.01 18.75
N ALA A 70 -8.02 10.50 19.12
CA ALA A 70 -8.31 9.07 19.08
C ALA A 70 -8.38 8.55 17.64
N LEU A 71 -9.06 9.27 16.74
CA LEU A 71 -9.15 8.90 15.33
C LEU A 71 -7.81 9.04 14.60
N PHE A 72 -7.08 10.13 14.85
CA PHE A 72 -5.76 10.32 14.29
C PHE A 72 -4.78 9.24 14.79
N GLY A 73 -4.75 8.98 16.10
CA GLY A 73 -3.91 7.95 16.70
C GLY A 73 -4.24 6.55 16.22
N GLY A 74 -5.53 6.21 16.11
CA GLY A 74 -5.98 4.93 15.55
C GLY A 74 -5.60 4.78 14.07
N GLY A 75 -5.74 5.84 13.28
CA GLY A 75 -5.28 5.87 11.88
C GLY A 75 -3.76 5.68 11.76
N MET A 76 -2.98 6.33 12.63
CA MET A 76 -1.52 6.20 12.68
C MET A 76 -1.09 4.79 13.05
N LEU A 77 -1.73 4.19 14.07
CA LEU A 77 -1.50 2.80 14.45
C LEU A 77 -1.79 1.85 13.29
N GLY A 78 -2.90 2.06 12.58
CA GLY A 78 -3.25 1.28 11.39
C GLY A 78 -2.19 1.40 10.28
N TYR A 79 -1.66 2.60 10.05
CA TYR A 79 -0.56 2.83 9.11
C TYR A 79 0.73 2.10 9.52
N VAL A 80 1.13 2.17 10.79
CA VAL A 80 2.32 1.46 11.29
C VAL A 80 2.15 -0.05 11.17
N MET A 81 0.98 -0.58 11.53
CA MET A 81 0.67 -2.00 11.34
C MET A 81 0.74 -2.42 9.87
N TYR A 82 0.29 -1.54 8.96
CA TYR A 82 0.39 -1.76 7.53
C TYR A 82 1.85 -1.86 7.06
N ASP A 83 2.71 -0.89 7.41
CA ASP A 83 4.12 -0.87 6.98
C ASP A 83 4.92 -2.05 7.56
N ILE A 84 4.69 -2.38 8.83
CA ILE A 84 5.34 -3.54 9.46
C ILE A 84 4.88 -4.85 8.81
N THR A 85 3.59 -4.98 8.53
CA THR A 85 3.07 -6.16 7.81
C THR A 85 3.70 -6.25 6.43
N HIS A 86 3.75 -5.14 5.69
CA HIS A 86 4.36 -5.08 4.37
C HIS A 86 5.81 -5.56 4.41
N TYR A 87 6.60 -5.01 5.33
CA TYR A 87 8.00 -5.38 5.51
C TYR A 87 8.14 -6.87 5.86
N TYR A 88 7.29 -7.38 6.75
CA TYR A 88 7.27 -8.78 7.16
C TYR A 88 6.96 -9.72 5.97
N LEU A 89 6.00 -9.36 5.10
CA LEU A 89 5.65 -10.17 3.94
C LEU A 89 6.83 -10.32 2.96
N HIS A 90 7.63 -9.27 2.76
CA HIS A 90 8.84 -9.35 1.92
C HIS A 90 9.94 -10.17 2.57
N HIS A 91 10.29 -9.87 3.82
CA HIS A 91 11.58 -10.28 4.38
C HIS A 91 11.51 -11.45 5.37
N ALA A 92 10.33 -11.81 5.86
CA ALA A 92 10.19 -12.93 6.80
C ALA A 92 9.78 -14.24 6.12
N HIS A 93 9.82 -15.34 6.87
CA HIS A 93 9.29 -16.64 6.49
C HIS A 93 8.05 -16.96 7.35
N PRO A 94 6.84 -16.56 6.94
CA PRO A 94 5.66 -16.75 7.76
C PRO A 94 5.34 -18.23 7.94
N THR A 95 4.98 -18.63 9.17
CA THR A 95 4.65 -20.03 9.49
C THR A 95 3.14 -20.28 9.52
N ARG A 96 2.36 -19.28 9.94
CA ARG A 96 0.90 -19.35 10.04
C ARG A 96 0.24 -19.26 8.67
N ALA A 97 -0.86 -19.99 8.48
CA ALA A 97 -1.58 -20.05 7.20
C ALA A 97 -2.01 -18.67 6.68
N VAL A 98 -2.55 -17.82 7.56
CA VAL A 98 -3.01 -16.47 7.20
C VAL A 98 -1.87 -15.62 6.62
N THR A 99 -0.74 -15.55 7.32
CA THR A 99 0.40 -14.73 6.89
C THR A 99 1.15 -15.35 5.70
N LYS A 100 1.16 -16.68 5.57
CA LYS A 100 1.63 -17.35 4.34
C LYS A 100 0.78 -16.98 3.13
N ASN A 101 -0.55 -16.96 3.29
CA ASN A 101 -1.47 -16.59 2.22
C ASN A 101 -1.33 -15.12 1.85
N LEU A 102 -1.21 -14.22 2.83
CA LEU A 102 -0.90 -12.80 2.57
C LEU A 102 0.43 -12.62 1.85
N LYS A 103 1.49 -13.35 2.24
CA LYS A 103 2.77 -13.30 1.54
C LYS A 103 2.64 -13.77 0.09
N LYS A 104 1.99 -14.91 -0.15
CA LYS A 104 1.76 -15.41 -1.52
C LYS A 104 0.95 -14.42 -2.36
N TYR A 105 -0.09 -13.84 -1.77
CA TYR A 105 -0.93 -12.82 -2.40
C TYR A 105 -0.11 -11.59 -2.79
N HIS A 106 0.65 -11.03 -1.85
CA HIS A 106 1.45 -9.83 -2.04
C HIS A 106 2.61 -10.04 -3.03
N LEU A 107 3.31 -11.18 -2.95
CA LEU A 107 4.34 -11.50 -3.93
C LEU A 107 3.75 -11.75 -5.34
N SER A 108 2.49 -12.21 -5.43
CA SER A 108 1.80 -12.31 -6.72
C SER A 108 1.55 -10.93 -7.32
N HIS A 109 1.24 -9.92 -6.50
CA HIS A 109 1.16 -8.53 -6.95
C HIS A 109 2.51 -8.08 -7.53
N HIS A 110 3.62 -8.30 -6.83
CA HIS A 110 4.94 -7.90 -7.35
C HIS A 110 5.40 -8.62 -8.62
N PHE A 111 5.21 -9.94 -8.68
CA PHE A 111 5.89 -10.79 -9.66
C PHE A 111 4.99 -11.43 -10.72
N ARG A 112 3.66 -11.27 -10.62
CA ARG A 112 2.73 -11.89 -11.57
C ARG A 112 1.72 -10.91 -12.15
N ILE A 113 0.97 -10.21 -11.32
CA ILE A 113 -0.17 -9.37 -11.73
C ILE A 113 -0.14 -8.06 -10.93
N GLN A 114 0.59 -7.06 -11.43
CA GLN A 114 0.84 -5.78 -10.74
C GLN A 114 -0.36 -4.83 -10.75
N ASP A 115 -1.34 -5.05 -11.63
CA ASP A 115 -2.58 -4.28 -11.75
C ASP A 115 -3.74 -4.86 -10.92
N LYS A 116 -3.46 -5.84 -10.06
CA LYS A 116 -4.38 -6.46 -9.11
C LYS A 116 -3.66 -6.71 -7.78
N GLY A 117 -4.40 -7.06 -6.74
CA GLY A 117 -3.81 -7.55 -5.50
C GLY A 117 -3.24 -6.45 -4.59
N PHE A 118 -3.97 -5.34 -4.42
CA PHE A 118 -3.47 -4.14 -3.73
C PHE A 118 -3.51 -4.25 -2.20
N GLY A 119 -4.19 -5.24 -1.65
CA GLY A 119 -4.35 -5.45 -0.22
C GLY A 119 -3.09 -6.02 0.47
N ILE A 120 -2.47 -5.26 1.37
CA ILE A 120 -1.31 -5.77 2.13
C ILE A 120 -1.73 -6.50 3.41
N THR A 121 -2.58 -5.85 4.22
CA THR A 121 -3.02 -6.39 5.52
C THR A 121 -4.24 -7.31 5.38
N SER A 122 -5.03 -7.14 4.32
CA SER A 122 -6.13 -8.03 3.93
C SER A 122 -6.53 -7.78 2.48
N SER A 123 -7.16 -8.77 1.84
CA SER A 123 -7.73 -8.68 0.49
C SER A 123 -9.17 -8.12 0.48
N LEU A 124 -9.68 -7.65 1.63
CA LEU A 124 -11.08 -7.20 1.77
C LEU A 124 -11.43 -6.14 0.73
N TRP A 125 -10.59 -5.11 0.60
CA TRP A 125 -10.84 -4.02 -0.32
C TRP A 125 -10.72 -4.44 -1.78
N ASP A 126 -9.86 -5.41 -2.10
CA ASP A 126 -9.78 -5.97 -3.45
C ASP A 126 -11.02 -6.76 -3.85
N ILE A 127 -11.74 -7.33 -2.88
CA ILE A 127 -13.05 -7.93 -3.13
C ILE A 127 -14.08 -6.84 -3.38
N VAL A 128 -14.13 -5.82 -2.51
CA VAL A 128 -15.08 -4.69 -2.62
C VAL A 128 -14.94 -3.95 -3.96
N PHE A 129 -13.71 -3.77 -4.45
CA PHE A 129 -13.42 -3.01 -5.66
C PHE A 129 -13.12 -3.87 -6.90
N GLY A 130 -13.25 -5.20 -6.82
CA GLY A 130 -13.06 -6.08 -7.99
C GLY A 130 -11.63 -6.16 -8.51
N THR A 131 -10.64 -6.01 -7.63
CA THR A 131 -9.20 -6.05 -7.96
C THR A 131 -8.51 -7.30 -7.40
N LEU A 132 -9.29 -8.32 -7.01
CA LEU A 132 -8.74 -9.59 -6.56
C LEU A 132 -8.00 -10.29 -7.72
N PRO A 133 -6.75 -10.74 -7.53
CA PRO A 133 -5.99 -11.43 -8.56
C PRO A 133 -6.62 -12.80 -8.85
N THR A 134 -6.81 -13.12 -10.13
CA THR A 134 -7.31 -14.44 -10.52
C THR A 134 -6.18 -15.47 -10.46
N THR A 135 -6.50 -16.72 -10.13
CA THR A 135 -5.52 -17.81 -10.02
C THR A 135 -4.99 -18.31 -11.36
N LYS A 136 -5.60 -17.91 -12.49
CA LYS A 136 -5.19 -18.34 -13.82
C LYS A 136 -4.02 -17.47 -14.31
N ALA A 137 -2.93 -18.11 -14.72
CA ALA A 137 -1.86 -17.42 -15.44
C ALA A 137 -2.42 -16.80 -16.73
N PRO A 138 -1.88 -15.67 -17.21
CA PRO A 138 -2.22 -15.18 -18.54
C PRO A 138 -1.92 -16.31 -19.52
N LYS A 139 -2.86 -16.63 -20.41
CA LYS A 139 -2.54 -17.48 -21.56
C LYS A 139 -1.50 -16.73 -22.36
N THR A 140 -0.32 -17.33 -22.55
CA THR A 140 0.61 -16.88 -23.58
C THR A 140 -0.14 -16.95 -24.91
N GLU A 141 -0.45 -15.81 -25.51
CA GLU A 141 -0.83 -15.77 -26.92
C GLU A 141 0.41 -16.20 -27.71
N GLN A 142 0.28 -17.33 -28.40
CA GLN A 142 1.21 -17.79 -29.43
C GLN A 142 0.85 -17.15 -30.75
#